data_AF-A0A843HQF2-F1
#
_entry.id   AF-A0A843HQF2-F1
#
_cell.length_a   1.000
_cell.length_b   1.000
_cell.length_c   1.000
_cell.angle_alpha   90.00
_cell.angle_beta   90.00
_cell.angle_gamma   90.00
#
_symmetry.space_group_name_H-M   'P 1'
#
loop_
_entity.id
_entity.type
_entity.pdbx_description
1 polymer ?
#
loop_
_entity_poly.entity_id
_entity_poly.type
_entity_poly.pdbx_seq_one_letter_code
_entity_poly.pdbx_strand_id
1 'polypeptide(L)'
;MMTLTVGDKEYKVKFGYNSFCDSDLLDRTSDAMGIIGELQNAEEKESMEKIRKLFTLTRDLLFEGFKKMNPVANVDAVGDILDDYLEEDKENHGLLDVFTMLAQELLTEGFFGDLLNKSNKAMETLKKRAASKKK
;
A
#
# COMPACT_ATOMS: atom_id res chain seq x y z
N MET A 1 -5.40 -0.71 -9.04
CA MET A 1 -4.63 0.53 -9.35
C MET A 1 -5.36 1.67 -8.71
N MET A 2 -4.74 2.29 -7.72
CA MET A 2 -5.35 3.34 -6.91
C MET A 2 -5.19 4.73 -7.56
N THR A 3 -6.18 5.58 -7.37
CA THR A 3 -6.20 6.97 -7.83
C THR A 3 -6.53 7.89 -6.66
N LEU A 4 -5.73 8.93 -6.48
CA LEU A 4 -5.98 10.03 -5.55
C LEU A 4 -6.33 11.28 -6.34
N THR A 5 -7.45 11.92 -6.01
CA THR A 5 -7.85 13.20 -6.61
C THR A 5 -7.58 14.31 -5.60
N VAL A 6 -6.77 15.29 -5.97
CA VAL A 6 -6.45 16.46 -5.16
C VAL A 6 -6.77 17.69 -6.02
N GLY A 7 -7.78 18.46 -5.62
CA GLY A 7 -8.37 19.53 -6.42
C GLY A 7 -8.77 19.03 -7.80
N ASP A 8 -8.19 19.64 -8.84
CA ASP A 8 -8.40 19.28 -10.24
C ASP A 8 -7.35 18.29 -10.79
N LYS A 9 -6.45 17.78 -9.94
CA LYS A 9 -5.36 16.88 -10.34
C LYS A 9 -5.66 15.44 -9.94
N GLU A 10 -5.32 14.52 -10.84
CA GLU A 10 -5.45 13.08 -10.64
C GLU A 10 -4.05 12.43 -10.51
N TYR A 11 -3.80 11.79 -9.38
CA TYR A 11 -2.57 11.05 -9.09
C TYR A 11 -2.82 9.55 -9.09
N LYS A 12 -2.19 8.85 -10.04
CA LYS A 12 -2.23 7.38 -10.17
C LYS A 12 -1.09 6.74 -9.38
N VAL A 13 -1.43 5.80 -8.51
CA VAL A 13 -0.47 5.04 -7.71
C VAL A 13 -0.40 3.62 -8.27
N LYS A 14 0.81 3.14 -8.59
CA LYS A 14 1.01 1.74 -9.01
C LYS A 14 2.34 1.18 -8.58
N PHE A 15 2.26 0.06 -7.87
CA PHE A 15 3.41 -0.69 -7.36
C PHE A 15 3.96 -1.69 -8.39
N GLY A 16 5.30 -1.75 -8.52
CA GLY A 16 5.97 -2.60 -9.50
C GLY A 16 7.30 -3.17 -8.99
N TYR A 17 7.73 -4.29 -9.58
CA TYR A 17 8.86 -5.10 -9.10
C TYR A 17 10.11 -4.31 -8.68
N ASN A 18 10.64 -3.43 -9.54
CA ASN A 18 11.88 -2.68 -9.25
C ASN A 18 11.73 -1.76 -8.03
N SER A 19 10.60 -1.05 -7.90
CA SER A 19 10.34 -0.15 -6.77
C SER A 19 10.36 -0.88 -5.41
N PHE A 20 10.06 -2.18 -5.41
CA PHE A 20 10.06 -3.02 -4.21
C PHE A 20 11.35 -3.80 -3.99
N CYS A 21 12.06 -4.19 -5.04
CA CYS A 21 13.39 -4.80 -4.87
C CYS A 21 14.38 -3.81 -4.25
N ASP A 22 14.17 -2.51 -4.46
CA ASP A 22 15.05 -1.46 -3.96
C ASP A 22 14.58 -0.89 -2.60
N SER A 23 13.51 -1.42 -1.98
CA SER A 23 12.96 -0.90 -0.72
C SER A 23 12.54 -2.00 0.28
N ASP A 24 12.50 -1.65 1.56
CA ASP A 24 12.06 -2.51 2.68
C ASP A 24 10.56 -2.37 3.00
N LEU A 25 9.79 -1.80 2.07
CA LEU A 25 8.41 -1.37 2.32
C LEU A 25 7.43 -2.52 2.50
N LEU A 26 7.67 -3.70 1.91
CA LEU A 26 6.79 -4.85 2.11
C LEU A 26 6.76 -5.27 3.58
N ASP A 27 7.94 -5.49 4.17
CA ASP A 27 8.08 -5.95 5.56
C ASP A 27 7.54 -4.88 6.52
N ARG A 28 7.86 -3.61 6.28
CA ARG A 28 7.36 -2.48 7.06
C ARG A 28 5.84 -2.32 6.98
N THR A 29 5.24 -2.60 5.82
CA THR A 29 3.76 -2.58 5.65
C THR A 29 3.11 -3.70 6.43
N SER A 30 3.69 -4.91 6.43
CA SER A 30 3.21 -6.03 7.25
C SER A 30 3.25 -5.69 8.74
N ASP A 31 4.35 -5.12 9.22
CA ASP A 31 4.48 -4.69 10.62
C ASP A 31 3.46 -3.60 10.99
N ALA A 32 3.26 -2.63 10.10
CA ALA A 32 2.31 -1.54 10.32
C ALA A 32 0.85 -2.00 10.36
N MET A 33 0.48 -3.03 9.58
CA MET A 33 -0.85 -3.65 9.67
C MET A 33 -1.08 -4.30 11.04
N GLY A 34 -0.05 -4.89 11.64
CA GLY A 34 -0.10 -5.37 13.04
C GLY A 34 -0.30 -4.23 14.04
N ILE A 35 0.42 -3.13 13.86
CA ILE A 35 0.31 -1.92 14.68
C ILE A 35 -1.10 -1.30 14.62
N ILE A 36 -1.75 -1.29 13.46
CA ILE A 36 -3.14 -0.79 13.32
C ILE A 36 -4.10 -1.61 14.17
N GLY A 37 -3.93 -2.93 14.24
CA GLY A 37 -4.74 -3.79 15.11
C GLY A 37 -4.54 -3.50 16.60
N GLU A 38 -3.33 -3.13 17.00
CA GLU A 38 -3.02 -2.74 18.38
C GLU A 38 -3.56 -1.34 18.73
N LEU A 39 -3.51 -0.39 17.79
CA LEU A 39 -4.00 0.98 17.97
C LEU A 39 -5.49 1.07 18.28
N GLN A 40 -6.29 0.09 17.83
CA GLN A 40 -7.72 0.01 18.18
C GLN A 40 -7.97 -0.16 19.68
N ASN A 41 -6.94 -0.50 20.47
CA ASN A 41 -7.06 -0.79 21.91
C ASN A 41 -6.00 -0.08 22.79
N ALA A 42 -5.20 0.84 22.25
CA ALA A 42 -4.03 1.40 22.95
C ALA A 42 -4.30 2.72 23.71
N GLU A 43 -3.56 2.97 24.79
CA GLU A 43 -3.56 4.26 25.49
C GLU A 43 -2.91 5.38 24.63
N GLU A 44 -3.28 6.63 24.92
CA GLU A 44 -3.03 7.82 24.08
C GLU A 44 -1.54 8.07 23.75
N LYS A 45 -0.62 7.79 24.69
CA LYS A 45 0.83 8.00 24.51
C LYS A 45 1.49 6.94 23.64
N GLU A 46 1.10 5.67 23.80
CA GLU A 46 1.57 4.56 22.97
C GLU A 46 1.07 4.71 21.52
N SER A 47 -0.07 5.39 21.37
CA SER A 47 -0.69 5.66 20.08
C SER A 47 0.09 6.65 19.22
N MET A 48 0.74 7.65 19.81
CA MET A 48 1.42 8.72 19.03
C MET A 48 2.67 8.25 18.27
N GLU A 49 3.48 7.36 18.84
CA GLU A 49 4.64 6.79 18.14
C GLU A 49 4.20 5.91 16.97
N LYS A 50 3.18 5.08 17.21
CA LYS A 50 2.55 4.21 16.22
C LYS A 50 1.92 5.02 15.07
N ILE A 51 1.26 6.15 15.38
CA ILE A 51 0.72 7.10 14.39
C ILE A 51 1.84 7.73 13.54
N ARG A 52 2.95 8.18 14.15
CA ARG A 52 4.09 8.74 13.40
C ARG A 52 4.72 7.72 12.45
N LYS A 53 4.82 6.46 12.88
CA LYS A 53 5.32 5.36 12.04
C LYS A 53 4.40 5.13 10.84
N LEU A 54 3.07 5.14 11.07
CA LEU A 54 2.08 5.05 10.00
C LEU A 54 2.18 6.20 9.02
N PHE A 55 2.25 7.45 9.49
CA PHE A 55 2.39 8.62 8.61
C PHE A 55 3.62 8.52 7.70
N THR A 56 4.77 8.20 8.29
CA THR A 56 6.02 8.05 7.55
C THR A 56 5.91 6.97 6.49
N LEU A 57 5.28 5.84 6.84
CA LEU A 57 5.15 4.71 5.92
C LEU A 57 4.15 4.98 4.80
N THR A 58 3.01 5.62 5.08
CA THR A 58 2.04 6.06 4.06
C THR A 58 2.72 6.93 3.01
N ARG A 59 3.54 7.89 3.46
CA ARG A 59 4.30 8.79 2.59
C ARG A 59 5.32 8.03 1.75
N ASP A 60 6.08 7.11 2.35
CA ASP A 60 7.08 6.31 1.62
C ASP A 60 6.40 5.39 0.58
N LEU A 61 5.26 4.78 0.92
CA LEU A 61 4.45 3.98 -0.01
C LEU A 61 3.97 4.81 -1.20
N LEU A 62 3.45 6.01 -0.97
CA LEU A 62 3.04 6.89 -2.06
C LEU A 62 4.20 7.27 -2.96
N PHE A 63 5.34 7.64 -2.37
CA PHE A 63 6.54 7.98 -3.13
C PHE A 63 6.93 6.85 -4.09
N GLU A 64 7.02 5.61 -3.60
CA GLU A 64 7.35 4.47 -4.46
C GLU A 64 6.29 4.17 -5.52
N GLY A 65 5.01 4.26 -5.15
CA GLY A 65 3.90 4.03 -6.08
C GLY A 65 3.80 5.11 -7.16
N PHE A 66 4.26 6.32 -6.89
CA PHE A 66 4.27 7.44 -7.81
C PHE A 66 5.41 7.43 -8.82
N LYS A 67 6.59 6.90 -8.47
CA LYS A 67 7.77 6.86 -9.38
C LYS A 67 7.46 6.38 -10.80
N LYS A 68 6.46 5.51 -10.95
CA LYS A 68 6.10 4.92 -12.23
C LYS A 68 5.13 5.76 -13.08
N MET A 69 4.15 6.39 -12.44
CA MET A 69 3.01 6.98 -13.15
C MET A 69 2.94 8.50 -13.00
N ASN A 70 3.43 9.03 -11.89
CA ASN A 70 3.40 10.45 -11.54
C ASN A 70 4.72 10.78 -10.84
N PRO A 71 5.84 10.88 -11.57
CA PRO A 71 7.15 11.05 -10.94
C PRO A 71 7.16 12.32 -10.08
N VAL A 72 7.27 12.11 -8.77
CA VAL A 72 7.40 13.18 -7.78
C VAL A 72 8.89 13.40 -7.51
N ALA A 73 9.27 14.67 -7.32
CA ALA A 73 10.68 15.06 -7.19
C ALA A 73 11.37 14.46 -5.95
N ASN A 74 10.64 14.35 -4.83
CA ASN A 74 11.14 13.82 -3.57
C ASN A 74 9.98 13.41 -2.65
N VAL A 75 10.34 12.90 -1.47
CA VAL A 75 9.39 12.45 -0.44
C VAL A 75 8.64 13.62 0.23
N ASP A 76 9.24 14.80 0.32
CA ASP A 76 8.59 15.97 0.93
C ASP A 76 7.40 16.46 0.09
N ALA A 77 7.55 16.46 -1.24
CA ALA A 77 6.45 16.76 -2.16
C ALA A 77 5.30 15.74 -2.09
N VAL A 78 5.54 14.53 -1.57
CA VAL A 78 4.45 13.58 -1.25
C VAL A 78 3.74 13.96 0.04
N GLY A 79 4.46 14.54 1.01
CA GLY A 79 3.86 15.13 2.22
C GLY A 79 2.88 16.24 1.86
N ASP A 80 3.29 17.17 1.00
CA ASP A 80 2.41 18.26 0.54
C ASP A 80 1.14 17.71 -0.15
N ILE A 81 1.28 16.70 -1.02
CA ILE A 81 0.13 16.05 -1.68
C ILE A 81 -0.79 15.37 -0.66
N LEU A 82 -0.24 14.75 0.38
CA LEU A 82 -1.01 14.10 1.43
C LEU A 82 -1.78 15.12 2.28
N ASP A 83 -1.13 16.22 2.65
CA ASP A 83 -1.77 17.30 3.41
C ASP A 83 -2.90 17.92 2.58
N ASP A 84 -2.65 18.26 1.32
CA ASP A 84 -3.67 18.77 0.39
C ASP A 84 -4.82 17.76 0.20
N TYR A 85 -4.50 16.47 0.06
CA TYR A 85 -5.52 15.42 -0.04
C TYR A 85 -6.39 15.35 1.21
N LEU A 86 -5.80 15.37 2.41
CA LEU A 86 -6.55 15.29 3.66
C LEU A 86 -7.38 16.55 3.95
N GLU A 87 -6.97 17.72 3.44
CA GLU A 87 -7.73 18.97 3.56
C GLU A 87 -8.88 19.06 2.56
N GLU A 88 -8.70 18.56 1.33
CA GLU A 88 -9.66 18.71 0.24
C GLU A 88 -10.56 17.48 0.02
N ASP A 89 -10.21 16.32 0.57
CA ASP A 89 -10.96 15.08 0.37
C ASP A 89 -12.38 15.21 0.95
N LYS A 90 -13.35 15.22 0.05
CA LYS A 90 -14.78 15.33 0.38
C LYS A 90 -15.31 14.08 1.08
N GLU A 91 -14.64 12.94 0.91
CA GLU A 91 -14.99 11.68 1.57
C GLU A 91 -14.32 11.54 2.95
N ASN A 92 -13.46 12.50 3.32
CA ASN A 92 -12.88 12.64 4.65
C ASN A 92 -12.08 11.39 5.09
N HIS A 93 -11.41 10.72 4.13
CA HIS A 93 -10.57 9.57 4.43
C HIS A 93 -9.44 9.98 5.37
N GLY A 94 -9.35 9.32 6.52
CA GLY A 94 -8.25 9.56 7.44
C GLY A 94 -6.95 8.96 6.90
N LEU A 95 -5.83 9.34 7.50
CA LEU A 95 -4.51 8.77 7.19
C LEU A 95 -4.49 7.23 7.22
N LEU A 96 -5.26 6.62 8.12
CA LEU A 96 -5.41 5.16 8.24
C LEU A 96 -6.09 4.55 7.01
N ASP A 97 -7.09 5.23 6.45
CA ASP A 97 -7.79 4.77 5.26
C ASP A 97 -6.86 4.86 4.05
N VAL A 98 -6.14 5.97 3.92
CA VAL A 98 -5.11 6.16 2.87
C VAL A 98 -4.05 5.06 2.95
N PHE A 99 -3.53 4.79 4.16
CA PHE A 99 -2.60 3.69 4.37
C PHE A 99 -3.20 2.35 3.95
N THR A 100 -4.44 2.06 4.34
CA THR A 100 -5.11 0.79 4.06
C THR A 100 -5.30 0.59 2.56
N MET A 101 -5.72 1.64 1.83
CA MET A 101 -5.84 1.62 0.38
C MET A 101 -4.50 1.35 -0.30
N LEU A 102 -3.42 2.01 0.15
CA LEU A 102 -2.07 1.80 -0.38
C LEU A 102 -1.57 0.38 -0.09
N ALA A 103 -1.80 -0.13 1.12
CA ALA A 103 -1.44 -1.50 1.50
C ALA A 103 -2.19 -2.53 0.65
N GLN A 104 -3.48 -2.29 0.34
CA GLN A 104 -4.26 -3.15 -0.55
C GLN A 104 -3.73 -3.11 -1.99
N GLU A 105 -3.46 -1.91 -2.52
CA GLU A 105 -2.86 -1.75 -3.85
C GLU A 105 -1.49 -2.42 -3.91
N LEU A 106 -0.71 -2.39 -2.83
CA LEU A 106 0.58 -3.07 -2.76
C LEU A 106 0.43 -4.59 -2.74
N LEU A 107 -0.26 -5.11 -1.74
CA LEU A 107 -0.26 -6.54 -1.40
C LEU A 107 -1.19 -7.36 -2.31
N THR A 108 -2.26 -6.74 -2.82
CA THR A 108 -3.39 -7.47 -3.44
C THR A 108 -3.65 -7.07 -4.89
N GLU A 109 -3.60 -5.78 -5.23
CA GLU A 109 -3.91 -5.33 -6.60
C GLU A 109 -2.68 -5.05 -7.47
N GLY A 110 -1.53 -4.87 -6.83
CA GLY A 110 -0.25 -4.57 -7.46
C GLY A 110 0.49 -5.84 -7.88
N PHE A 111 1.79 -5.68 -8.13
CA PHE A 111 2.60 -6.79 -8.65
C PHE A 111 2.67 -8.01 -7.70
N PHE A 112 2.61 -7.81 -6.37
CA PHE A 112 2.60 -8.90 -5.40
C PHE A 112 1.30 -9.71 -5.48
N GLY A 113 0.17 -9.03 -5.59
CA GLY A 113 -1.13 -9.68 -5.80
C GLY A 113 -1.15 -10.48 -7.10
N ASP A 114 -0.63 -9.91 -8.18
CA ASP A 114 -0.44 -10.62 -9.46
C ASP A 114 0.44 -11.87 -9.32
N LEU A 115 1.52 -11.77 -8.54
CA LEU A 115 2.47 -12.87 -8.29
C LEU A 115 1.82 -13.98 -7.46
N LEU A 116 1.12 -13.63 -6.38
CA LEU A 116 0.38 -14.57 -5.54
C LEU A 116 -0.72 -15.29 -6.34
N ASN A 117 -1.48 -14.55 -7.15
CA ASN A 117 -2.51 -15.12 -8.02
C ASN A 117 -1.94 -16.09 -9.06
N LYS A 118 -0.79 -15.77 -9.66
CA LYS A 118 -0.10 -16.67 -10.60
C LYS A 118 0.40 -17.93 -9.91
N SER A 119 0.99 -17.80 -8.71
CA SER A 119 1.46 -18.94 -7.91
C SER A 119 0.31 -19.88 -7.53
N ASN A 120 -0.81 -19.34 -7.03
CA ASN A 120 -1.98 -20.12 -6.67
C ASN A 120 -2.57 -20.89 -7.87
N LYS A 121 -2.69 -20.24 -9.04
CA LYS A 121 -3.15 -20.88 -10.28
C LYS A 121 -2.20 -21.99 -10.75
N ALA A 122 -0.90 -21.81 -10.63
CA ALA A 122 0.10 -22.84 -10.95
C ALA A 122 -0.04 -24.06 -10.01
N MET A 123 -0.23 -23.82 -8.72
CA MET A 123 -0.42 -24.87 -7.71
C MET A 123 -1.72 -25.66 -7.90
N GLU A 124 -2.83 -25.00 -8.23
CA GLU A 124 -4.10 -25.66 -8.57
C GLU A 124 -3.98 -26.52 -9.83
N THR A 125 -3.26 -26.04 -10.84
CA THR A 125 -3.03 -26.77 -12.09
C THR A 125 -2.23 -28.04 -11.85
N LEU A 126 -1.20 -27.98 -10.99
CA LEU A 126 -0.41 -29.14 -10.58
C LEU A 126 -1.25 -30.14 -9.77
N LYS A 127 -2.09 -29.67 -8.83
CA LYS A 127 -3.02 -30.53 -8.08
C LYS A 127 -4.02 -31.25 -8.99
N LYS A 128 -4.61 -30.56 -9.97
CA LYS A 128 -5.52 -31.17 -10.95
C LYS A 128 -4.83 -32.22 -11.82
N ARG A 129 -3.60 -31.98 -12.27
CA ARG A 129 -2.80 -32.95 -13.03
C ARG A 129 -2.36 -34.17 -12.20
N ALA A 130 -2.10 -33.99 -10.92
CA ALA A 130 -1.79 -35.09 -10.01
C ALA A 130 -3.03 -35.95 -9.70
N ALA A 131 -4.21 -35.33 -9.58
CA ALA A 131 -5.48 -36.04 -9.38
C ALA A 131 -5.93 -36.81 -10.63
N SER A 132 -5.68 -36.29 -11.84
CA SER A 132 -6.04 -36.98 -13.10
C SER A 132 -5.12 -38.15 -13.45
N LYS A 133 -3.91 -38.23 -12.87
CA LYS A 133 -2.99 -39.37 -13.04
C LYS A 133 -3.25 -40.53 -12.06
N LYS A 134 -4.16 -40.36 -11.09
CA LYS A 134 -4.58 -41.39 -10.13
C LYS A 134 -5.90 -42.07 -10.50
N LYS A 135 -6.46 -41.78 -11.67
CA LYS A 135 -7.68 -42.40 -12.21
C LYS A 135 -7.35 -43.31 -13.39
#